data_AF-A0A968T2K2-F1
#
_entry.id   AF-A0A968T2K2-F1
#
_cell.length_a   1.000
_cell.length_b   1.000
_cell.length_c   1.000
_cell.angle_alpha   90.00
_cell.angle_beta   90.00
_cell.angle_gamma   90.00
#
_symmetry.space_group_name_H-M   'P 1'
#
loop_
_entity.id
_entity.type
_entity.pdbx_description
1 polymer ?
#
loop_
_entity_poly.entity_id
_entity_poly.type
_entity_poly.pdbx_seq_one_letter_code
_entity_poly.pdbx_strand_id
1 'polypeptide(L)'
;MLSLNAITACSTSRPVKVTPPPVVKSELPEISESETDTTRNLILLDTIKLGSFFFPVNGKVISHYGRRGSRMHTGTDIKLSRGDTVKAAFKGVVTKANTYYGYGILVVLKHPDHLETYYAHLSKALVNIGDTILSGEPLGLGGRTGRATTEHLHFEIRSHGKALNPEHFFNFNDRNIKTFVFERKKQTAPEKVSVVQSNDIVYYTVKQGDTLYAISRKYGTSVNALCQLNNLKKTSVLKIGRKLRVK
;
A
#
# COMPACT_ATOMS: atom_id res chain seq x y z
N MET A 1 -75.03 2.27 -17.73
CA MET A 1 -74.98 3.75 -17.80
C MET A 1 -74.84 4.30 -16.39
N LEU A 2 -73.81 5.12 -16.17
CA LEU A 2 -73.71 6.34 -15.33
C LEU A 2 -74.39 6.44 -13.94
N SER A 3 -73.59 6.99 -13.01
CA SER A 3 -73.90 7.90 -11.87
C SER A 3 -73.40 7.35 -10.53
N LEU A 4 -72.23 7.71 -9.98
CA LEU A 4 -71.80 8.96 -9.29
C LEU A 4 -72.57 9.33 -7.99
N ASN A 5 -71.80 9.33 -6.88
CA ASN A 5 -71.82 10.17 -5.65
C ASN A 5 -73.00 10.01 -4.66
N ALA A 6 -72.89 10.09 -3.32
CA ALA A 6 -71.83 10.58 -2.42
C ALA A 6 -72.12 10.25 -0.91
N ILE A 7 -71.05 10.11 -0.10
CA ILE A 7 -70.79 10.64 1.28
C ILE A 7 -71.64 10.18 2.49
N THR A 8 -71.00 9.59 3.53
CA THR A 8 -70.82 10.20 4.89
C THR A 8 -70.01 9.30 5.87
N ALA A 9 -68.83 9.83 6.23
CA ALA A 9 -68.12 9.92 7.53
C ALA A 9 -67.83 8.74 8.50
N CYS A 10 -66.53 8.71 8.84
CA CYS A 10 -65.91 8.64 10.19
C CYS A 10 -65.77 7.28 10.92
N SER A 11 -64.52 6.79 10.95
CA SER A 11 -63.95 6.06 12.09
C SER A 11 -62.43 6.24 12.04
N THR A 12 -61.93 7.17 12.84
CA THR A 12 -60.50 7.43 13.04
C THR A 12 -59.89 6.33 13.91
N SER A 13 -59.21 5.36 13.32
CA SER A 13 -58.28 4.51 14.06
C SER A 13 -56.89 5.17 14.09
N ARG A 14 -56.39 5.42 15.30
CA ARG A 14 -55.06 5.99 15.55
C ARG A 14 -53.98 5.01 15.05
N PRO A 15 -52.87 5.48 14.44
CA PRO A 15 -51.73 4.61 14.19
C PRO A 15 -51.13 4.19 15.54
N VAL A 16 -51.10 2.88 15.80
CA VAL A 16 -50.39 2.29 16.94
C VAL A 16 -48.90 2.55 16.72
N LYS A 17 -48.29 3.26 17.67
CA LYS A 17 -46.85 3.56 17.69
C LYS A 17 -46.11 2.26 18.03
N VAL A 18 -45.61 1.56 17.01
CA VAL A 18 -44.70 0.42 17.23
C VAL A 18 -43.34 1.03 17.59
N THR A 19 -42.98 1.00 18.87
CA THR A 19 -41.63 1.35 19.30
C THR A 19 -40.67 0.27 18.80
N PRO A 20 -39.59 0.62 18.08
CA PRO A 20 -38.57 -0.35 17.72
C PRO A 20 -37.95 -0.94 19.01
N PRO A 21 -37.58 -2.24 19.00
CA PRO A 21 -36.95 -2.88 20.15
C PRO A 21 -35.64 -2.15 20.51
N PRO A 22 -35.24 -2.18 21.79
CA PRO A 22 -34.05 -1.46 22.26
C PRO A 22 -32.82 -1.94 21.47
N VAL A 23 -32.19 -1.01 20.75
CA VAL A 23 -30.88 -1.23 20.14
C VAL A 23 -29.88 -1.35 21.28
N VAL A 24 -29.49 -2.58 21.60
CA VAL A 24 -28.35 -2.86 22.46
C VAL A 24 -27.14 -2.23 21.79
N LYS A 25 -26.57 -1.20 22.42
CA LYS A 25 -25.27 -0.67 22.05
C LYS A 25 -24.25 -1.79 22.32
N SER A 26 -23.82 -2.49 21.28
CA SER A 26 -22.59 -3.25 21.36
C SER A 26 -21.45 -2.23 21.42
N GLU A 27 -20.99 -1.92 22.62
CA GLU A 27 -19.72 -1.25 22.84
C GLU A 27 -18.63 -2.08 22.15
N LEU A 28 -18.17 -1.57 21.00
CA LEU A 28 -16.93 -2.04 20.40
C LEU A 28 -15.82 -1.75 21.41
N PRO A 29 -15.01 -2.74 21.80
CA PRO A 29 -14.04 -2.56 22.86
C PRO A 29 -13.04 -1.47 22.48
N GLU A 30 -12.76 -0.56 23.40
CA GLU A 30 -11.54 0.25 23.40
C GLU A 30 -10.36 -0.71 23.56
N ILE A 31 -9.63 -0.97 22.47
CA ILE A 31 -8.49 -1.89 22.49
C ILE A 31 -7.24 -1.11 22.82
N SER A 32 -6.85 -1.20 24.10
CA SER A 32 -5.53 -0.87 24.62
C SER A 32 -4.50 -1.94 24.25
N GLU A 33 -3.33 -1.50 23.78
CA GLU A 33 -2.03 -2.19 23.87
C GLU A 33 -1.99 -3.70 23.53
N SER A 34 -2.43 -4.10 22.33
CA SER A 34 -2.05 -5.38 21.71
C SER A 34 -1.92 -5.31 20.18
N GLU A 35 -2.10 -4.14 19.58
CA GLU A 35 -2.13 -3.92 18.12
C GLU A 35 -0.77 -4.09 17.42
N THR A 36 0.28 -4.48 18.13
CA THR A 36 1.64 -4.33 17.59
C THR A 36 2.27 -5.62 17.06
N ASP A 37 1.79 -6.81 17.42
CA ASP A 37 2.37 -8.06 16.90
C ASP A 37 1.49 -8.65 15.79
N THR A 38 0.16 -8.68 15.98
CA THR A 38 -0.79 -9.18 14.98
C THR A 38 -0.83 -8.27 13.74
N THR A 39 -0.96 -6.96 13.93
CA THR A 39 -0.95 -6.00 12.81
C THR A 39 0.37 -6.06 12.06
N ARG A 40 1.50 -6.26 12.75
CA ARG A 40 2.82 -6.33 12.11
C ARG A 40 3.06 -7.63 11.36
N ASN A 41 2.58 -8.77 11.87
CA ASN A 41 2.64 -10.05 11.15
C ASN A 41 1.70 -10.06 9.92
N LEU A 42 0.52 -9.44 10.02
CA LEU A 42 -0.38 -9.23 8.88
C LEU A 42 0.27 -8.33 7.82
N ILE A 43 0.81 -7.18 8.23
CA ILE A 43 1.56 -6.26 7.37
C ILE A 43 2.69 -6.97 6.62
N LEU A 44 3.42 -7.87 7.30
CA LEU A 44 4.51 -8.64 6.70
C LEU A 44 4.03 -9.64 5.64
N LEU A 45 2.99 -10.42 5.94
CA LEU A 45 2.41 -11.38 5.00
C LEU A 45 1.85 -10.68 3.76
N ASP A 46 1.16 -9.57 3.96
CA ASP A 46 0.61 -8.73 2.90
C ASP A 46 1.74 -8.21 2.00
N THR A 47 2.83 -7.73 2.59
CA THR A 47 3.99 -7.18 1.86
C THR A 47 4.70 -8.24 1.00
N ILE A 48 4.82 -9.48 1.48
CA ILE A 48 5.46 -10.57 0.72
C ILE A 48 4.64 -10.94 -0.54
N LYS A 49 3.31 -10.82 -0.50
CA LYS A 49 2.45 -11.14 -1.66
C LYS A 49 2.32 -10.01 -2.69
N LEU A 50 2.63 -8.78 -2.29
CA LEU A 50 2.58 -7.61 -3.19
C LEU A 50 3.61 -7.68 -4.31
N GLY A 51 4.73 -8.39 -4.11
CA GLY A 51 5.79 -8.56 -5.09
C GLY A 51 6.61 -7.28 -5.29
N SER A 52 6.93 -6.94 -6.53
CA SER A 52 7.73 -5.76 -6.85
C SER A 52 7.04 -4.46 -6.42
N PHE A 53 7.85 -3.53 -5.92
CA PHE A 53 7.43 -2.20 -5.49
C PHE A 53 7.99 -1.13 -6.39
N PHE A 54 7.18 -0.08 -6.57
CA PHE A 54 7.59 1.13 -7.26
C PHE A 54 7.17 2.34 -6.44
N PHE A 55 8.04 3.35 -6.34
CA PHE A 55 7.70 4.55 -5.60
C PHE A 55 6.70 5.40 -6.42
N PRO A 56 5.53 5.80 -5.86
CA PRO A 56 4.40 6.24 -6.66
C PRO A 56 4.60 7.57 -7.39
N VAL A 57 5.45 8.47 -6.86
CA VAL A 57 5.82 9.72 -7.52
C VAL A 57 7.21 10.15 -7.11
N ASN A 58 8.01 10.73 -8.02
CA ASN A 58 9.38 11.17 -7.74
C ASN A 58 9.40 12.49 -6.95
N GLY A 59 8.95 12.45 -5.70
CA GLY A 59 8.75 13.61 -4.84
C GLY A 59 9.28 13.42 -3.42
N LYS A 60 9.50 14.54 -2.70
CA LYS A 60 9.85 14.51 -1.27
C LYS A 60 8.59 14.41 -0.41
N VAL A 61 8.66 13.73 0.71
CA VAL A 61 7.58 13.78 1.71
C VAL A 61 7.51 15.19 2.29
N ILE A 62 6.31 15.75 2.32
CA ILE A 62 6.04 17.08 2.89
C ILE A 62 5.16 16.99 4.14
N SER A 63 4.49 15.86 4.33
CA SER A 63 3.60 15.65 5.46
C SER A 63 3.47 14.18 5.81
N HIS A 64 3.76 13.86 7.05
CA HIS A 64 3.77 12.50 7.56
C HIS A 64 2.37 12.06 8.04
N TYR A 65 2.15 10.76 8.11
CA TYR A 65 0.98 10.16 8.74
C TYR A 65 0.96 10.47 10.24
N GLY A 66 -0.21 10.71 10.83
CA GLY A 66 -0.35 10.85 12.27
C GLY A 66 -1.28 11.95 12.74
N ARG A 67 -1.40 12.08 14.06
CA ARG A 67 -2.32 13.02 14.71
C ARG A 67 -1.76 14.45 14.70
N ARG A 68 -2.56 15.41 14.25
CA ARG A 68 -2.26 16.84 14.22
C ARG A 68 -3.32 17.58 15.04
N GLY A 69 -3.05 17.76 16.34
CA GLY A 69 -4.04 18.26 17.29
C GLY A 69 -5.26 17.34 17.34
N SER A 70 -6.45 17.87 17.00
CA SER A 70 -7.71 17.13 16.98
C SER A 70 -7.98 16.33 15.70
N ARG A 71 -7.18 16.51 14.63
CA ARG A 71 -7.40 15.87 13.33
C ARG A 71 -6.35 14.79 13.06
N MET A 72 -6.80 13.62 12.60
CA MET A 72 -5.92 12.56 12.13
C MET A 72 -5.57 12.77 10.65
N HIS A 73 -4.28 12.72 10.32
CA HIS A 73 -3.82 12.61 8.95
C HIS A 73 -3.61 11.13 8.60
N THR A 74 -4.46 10.59 7.72
CA THR A 74 -4.57 9.15 7.43
C THR A 74 -3.61 8.65 6.36
N GLY A 75 -2.76 9.52 5.82
CA GLY A 75 -1.79 9.19 4.78
C GLY A 75 -0.49 9.96 4.91
N THR A 76 0.38 9.79 3.92
CA THR A 76 1.61 10.54 3.75
C THR A 76 1.49 11.38 2.49
N ASP A 77 1.81 12.67 2.60
CA ASP A 77 1.76 13.60 1.48
C ASP A 77 3.13 13.69 0.82
N ILE A 78 3.17 13.42 -0.47
CA ILE A 78 4.38 13.44 -1.29
C ILE A 78 4.28 14.59 -2.28
N LYS A 79 5.29 15.46 -2.31
CA LYS A 79 5.30 16.62 -3.20
C LYS A 79 5.27 16.16 -4.66
N LEU A 80 4.41 16.78 -5.45
CA LEU A 80 4.42 16.67 -6.90
C LEU A 80 4.01 18.00 -7.52
N SER A 81 4.15 18.09 -8.83
CA SER A 81 3.62 19.16 -9.67
C SER A 81 2.38 18.66 -10.39
N ARG A 82 1.45 19.58 -10.71
CA ARG A 82 0.31 19.24 -11.55
C ARG A 82 0.77 18.62 -12.88
N GLY A 83 0.20 17.46 -13.21
CA GLY A 83 0.54 16.72 -14.44
C GLY A 83 1.64 15.66 -14.27
N ASP A 84 2.34 15.63 -13.13
CA ASP A 84 3.32 14.57 -12.86
C ASP A 84 2.67 13.19 -12.91
N THR A 85 3.33 12.21 -13.51
CA THR A 85 2.78 10.86 -13.58
C THR A 85 2.83 10.19 -12.21
N VAL A 86 1.66 9.79 -11.72
CA VAL A 86 1.49 8.96 -10.52
C VAL A 86 1.38 7.50 -10.95
N LYS A 87 2.19 6.65 -10.34
CA LYS A 87 2.32 5.23 -10.65
C LYS A 87 1.81 4.36 -9.51
N ALA A 88 1.37 3.15 -9.86
CA ALA A 88 0.95 2.15 -8.88
C ALA A 88 2.14 1.70 -8.02
N ALA A 89 1.99 1.77 -6.70
CA ALA A 89 2.99 1.30 -5.77
C ALA A 89 3.19 -0.22 -5.86
N PHE A 90 2.08 -0.94 -5.98
CA PHE A 90 2.03 -2.40 -6.07
C PHE A 90 1.05 -2.83 -7.14
N LYS A 91 1.18 -4.08 -7.59
CA LYS A 91 0.18 -4.69 -8.48
C LYS A 91 -1.18 -4.76 -7.78
N GLY A 92 -2.27 -4.48 -8.47
CA GLY A 92 -3.60 -4.53 -7.87
C GLY A 92 -4.72 -4.33 -8.87
N VAL A 93 -5.94 -4.40 -8.38
CA VAL A 93 -7.16 -4.15 -9.16
C VAL A 93 -7.76 -2.82 -8.72
N VAL A 94 -8.11 -1.97 -9.67
CA VAL A 94 -8.74 -0.67 -9.41
C VAL A 94 -10.15 -0.87 -8.88
N THR A 95 -10.43 -0.43 -7.65
CA THR A 95 -11.77 -0.48 -7.05
C THR A 95 -12.47 0.88 -7.08
N LYS A 96 -11.71 1.96 -7.17
CA LYS A 96 -12.21 3.35 -7.28
C LYS A 96 -11.33 4.14 -8.23
N ALA A 97 -11.94 4.99 -9.06
CA ALA A 97 -11.26 5.89 -9.99
C ALA A 97 -12.13 7.12 -10.31
N ASN A 98 -12.68 7.77 -9.28
CA ASN A 98 -13.63 8.87 -9.44
C ASN A 98 -13.41 9.96 -8.37
N THR A 99 -14.23 11.01 -8.36
CA THR A 99 -14.17 12.09 -7.38
C THR A 99 -14.88 11.71 -6.10
N TYR A 100 -14.20 11.87 -4.96
CA TYR A 100 -14.75 11.65 -3.63
C TYR A 100 -14.57 12.88 -2.75
N TYR A 101 -15.53 13.12 -1.86
CA TYR A 101 -15.47 14.24 -0.92
C TYR A 101 -14.20 14.15 -0.06
N GLY A 102 -13.50 15.26 0.08
CA GLY A 102 -12.20 15.32 0.78
C GLY A 102 -11.02 14.90 -0.09
N TYR A 103 -11.08 13.74 -0.73
CA TYR A 103 -9.96 13.18 -1.50
C TYR A 103 -9.78 13.80 -2.89
N GLY A 104 -10.84 14.39 -3.46
CA GLY A 104 -10.81 14.82 -4.86
C GLY A 104 -10.84 13.60 -5.78
N ILE A 105 -10.16 13.66 -6.92
CA ILE A 105 -10.00 12.49 -7.78
C ILE A 105 -9.12 11.48 -7.05
N LEU A 106 -9.71 10.32 -6.78
CA LEU A 106 -9.12 9.24 -6.02
C LEU A 106 -9.08 7.98 -6.88
N VAL A 107 -7.89 7.39 -6.95
CA VAL A 107 -7.72 6.02 -7.40
C VAL A 107 -7.45 5.13 -6.19
N VAL A 108 -8.13 4.00 -6.07
CA VAL A 108 -7.87 2.98 -5.05
C VAL A 108 -7.54 1.67 -5.73
N LEU A 109 -6.40 1.09 -5.35
CA LEU A 109 -6.02 -0.26 -5.75
C LEU A 109 -6.28 -1.21 -4.59
N LYS A 110 -6.99 -2.30 -4.88
CA LYS A 110 -7.12 -3.44 -3.97
C LYS A 110 -6.05 -4.47 -4.31
N HIS A 111 -5.40 -4.94 -3.28
CA HIS A 111 -4.35 -5.94 -3.33
C HIS A 111 -4.80 -7.22 -2.60
N PRO A 112 -3.99 -8.30 -2.61
CA PRO A 112 -4.25 -9.46 -1.77
C PRO A 112 -4.40 -9.10 -0.28
N ASP A 113 -5.04 -9.99 0.47
CA ASP A 113 -5.18 -9.90 1.94
C ASP A 113 -5.85 -8.62 2.46
N HIS A 114 -6.77 -8.05 1.68
CA HIS A 114 -7.54 -6.84 2.05
C HIS A 114 -6.68 -5.58 2.25
N LEU A 115 -5.47 -5.56 1.68
CA LEU A 115 -4.65 -4.38 1.60
C LEU A 115 -5.14 -3.48 0.45
N GLU A 116 -5.19 -2.18 0.70
CA GLU A 116 -5.58 -1.17 -0.27
C GLU A 116 -4.57 -0.03 -0.29
N THR A 117 -4.28 0.53 -1.47
CA THR A 117 -3.51 1.77 -1.61
C THR A 117 -4.37 2.86 -2.24
N TYR A 118 -4.30 4.06 -1.66
CA TYR A 118 -5.10 5.22 -2.05
C TYR A 118 -4.19 6.27 -2.68
N TYR A 119 -4.61 6.81 -3.82
CA TYR A 119 -3.91 7.85 -4.56
C TYR A 119 -4.87 9.02 -4.78
N ALA A 120 -4.78 10.02 -3.91
CA ALA A 120 -5.73 11.14 -3.88
C ALA A 120 -5.15 12.45 -4.41
N HIS A 121 -6.04 13.44 -4.53
CA HIS A 121 -5.76 14.78 -5.06
C HIS A 121 -5.26 14.82 -6.50
N LEU A 122 -5.51 13.75 -7.27
CA LEU A 122 -5.11 13.65 -8.67
C LEU A 122 -5.79 14.74 -9.52
N SER A 123 -5.17 15.15 -10.61
CA SER A 123 -5.80 16.01 -11.62
C SER A 123 -6.58 15.20 -12.66
N LYS A 124 -6.20 13.94 -12.88
CA LYS A 124 -6.86 13.02 -13.81
C LYS A 124 -6.55 11.57 -13.41
N ALA A 125 -7.55 10.69 -13.46
CA ALA A 125 -7.34 9.24 -13.44
C ALA A 125 -7.08 8.74 -14.86
N LEU A 126 -6.10 7.85 -15.04
CA LEU A 126 -5.76 7.24 -16.33
C LEU A 126 -6.34 5.82 -16.48
N VAL A 127 -7.09 5.38 -15.49
CA VAL A 127 -7.52 3.99 -15.31
C VAL A 127 -8.99 3.95 -14.92
N ASN A 128 -9.63 2.82 -15.17
CA ASN A 128 -11.03 2.57 -14.91
C ASN A 128 -11.21 1.55 -13.79
N ILE A 129 -12.39 1.56 -13.16
CA ILE A 129 -12.76 0.57 -12.16
C ILE A 129 -12.76 -0.83 -12.81
N GLY A 130 -12.10 -1.79 -12.19
CA GLY A 130 -11.92 -3.16 -12.69
C GLY A 130 -10.58 -3.41 -13.38
N ASP A 131 -9.83 -2.36 -13.75
CA ASP A 131 -8.54 -2.51 -14.40
C ASP A 131 -7.54 -3.20 -13.47
N THR A 132 -6.76 -4.14 -14.01
CA THR A 132 -5.61 -4.73 -13.31
C THR A 132 -4.36 -3.97 -13.72
N ILE A 133 -3.63 -3.46 -12.74
CA ILE A 133 -2.46 -2.62 -12.93
C ILE A 133 -1.26 -3.29 -12.28
N LEU A 134 -0.11 -3.28 -12.96
CA LEU A 134 1.16 -3.75 -12.44
C LEU A 134 1.89 -2.66 -11.64
N SER A 135 2.79 -3.06 -10.74
CA SER A 135 3.62 -2.09 -10.02
C SER A 135 4.44 -1.25 -11.01
N GLY A 136 4.44 0.06 -10.80
CA GLY A 136 5.15 1.04 -11.64
C GLY A 136 4.39 1.53 -12.87
N GLU A 137 3.22 0.97 -13.17
CA GLU A 137 2.37 1.47 -14.27
C GLU A 137 1.68 2.79 -13.90
N PRO A 138 1.51 3.72 -14.85
CA PRO A 138 0.77 4.97 -14.64
C PRO A 138 -0.69 4.71 -14.28
N LEU A 139 -1.18 5.36 -13.22
CA LEU A 139 -2.59 5.30 -12.82
C LEU A 139 -3.29 6.65 -12.85
N GLY A 140 -2.53 7.74 -12.89
CA GLY A 140 -3.09 9.08 -12.74
C GLY A 140 -2.05 10.17 -12.94
N LEU A 141 -2.54 11.40 -12.95
CA LEU A 141 -1.72 12.60 -13.02
C LEU A 141 -1.85 13.39 -11.72
N GLY A 142 -0.73 13.94 -11.23
CA GLY A 142 -0.64 14.76 -10.04
C GLY A 142 -1.50 16.01 -10.13
N GLY A 143 -2.01 16.48 -8.98
CA GLY A 143 -2.90 17.63 -8.95
C GLY A 143 -3.11 18.21 -7.56
N ARG A 144 -4.25 18.90 -7.41
CA ARG A 144 -4.73 19.55 -6.18
C ARG A 144 -6.26 19.56 -6.16
N THR A 145 -6.89 18.42 -6.45
CA THR A 145 -8.36 18.31 -6.39
C THR A 145 -8.82 17.95 -4.97
N GLY A 146 -10.06 18.27 -4.62
CA GLY A 146 -10.59 18.00 -3.28
C GLY A 146 -10.03 18.94 -2.21
N ARG A 147 -9.83 18.42 -0.98
CA ARG A 147 -9.36 19.20 0.18
C ARG A 147 -7.82 19.15 0.29
N ALA A 148 -7.14 19.70 -0.70
CA ALA A 148 -5.68 19.82 -0.73
C ALA A 148 -5.23 21.29 -0.59
N THR A 149 -4.27 21.56 0.29
CA THR A 149 -3.70 22.91 0.47
C THR A 149 -2.64 23.26 -0.58
N THR A 150 -1.99 22.26 -1.17
CA THR A 150 -0.95 22.41 -2.20
C THR A 150 -1.01 21.27 -3.20
N GLU A 151 -0.23 21.35 -4.28
CA GLU A 151 -0.05 20.21 -5.21
C GLU A 151 0.80 19.13 -4.53
N HIS A 152 0.18 17.99 -4.28
CA HIS A 152 0.79 16.82 -3.66
C HIS A 152 -0.05 15.56 -3.96
N LEU A 153 0.58 14.40 -3.84
CA LEU A 153 -0.10 13.12 -3.74
C LEU A 153 -0.38 12.86 -2.27
N HIS A 154 -1.64 12.70 -1.90
CA HIS A 154 -2.01 12.13 -0.61
C HIS A 154 -2.10 10.62 -0.78
N PHE A 155 -1.14 9.91 -0.18
CA PHE A 155 -0.98 8.46 -0.33
C PHE A 155 -1.31 7.75 0.98
N GLU A 156 -2.27 6.83 0.94
CA GLU A 156 -2.62 5.99 2.10
C GLU A 156 -2.38 4.51 1.80
N ILE A 157 -2.10 3.75 2.86
CA ILE A 157 -2.19 2.30 2.88
C ILE A 157 -3.26 1.94 3.90
N ARG A 158 -4.19 1.07 3.53
CA ARG A 158 -5.23 0.59 4.43
C ARG A 158 -5.26 -0.93 4.46
N SER A 159 -5.50 -1.51 5.63
CA SER A 159 -5.81 -2.93 5.77
C SER A 159 -7.13 -3.07 6.49
N HIS A 160 -8.05 -3.88 5.96
CA HIS A 160 -9.38 -4.08 6.53
C HIS A 160 -10.13 -2.74 6.79
N GLY A 161 -9.92 -1.76 5.89
CA GLY A 161 -10.53 -0.43 5.99
C GLY A 161 -9.90 0.52 7.01
N LYS A 162 -8.93 0.08 7.84
CA LYS A 162 -8.19 0.95 8.76
C LYS A 162 -6.96 1.54 8.09
N ALA A 163 -6.72 2.83 8.27
CA ALA A 163 -5.53 3.49 7.76
C ALA A 163 -4.30 3.03 8.56
N LEU A 164 -3.24 2.68 7.84
CA LEU A 164 -1.95 2.30 8.41
C LEU A 164 -0.93 3.38 8.08
N ASN A 165 0.07 3.52 8.96
CA ASN A 165 1.18 4.43 8.69
C ASN A 165 1.99 3.94 7.48
N PRO A 166 2.01 4.68 6.34
CA PRO A 166 2.79 4.27 5.17
C PRO A 166 4.29 4.18 5.45
N GLU A 167 4.80 4.92 6.43
CA GLU A 167 6.22 4.90 6.81
C GLU A 167 6.63 3.62 7.53
N HIS A 168 5.68 2.80 7.97
CA HIS A 168 6.01 1.44 8.41
C HIS A 168 6.39 0.59 7.20
N PHE A 169 5.73 0.77 6.06
CA PHE A 169 5.98 0.00 4.85
C PHE A 169 7.11 0.59 4.01
N PHE A 170 7.30 1.91 4.06
CA PHE A 170 8.21 2.60 3.15
C PHE A 170 9.27 3.38 3.91
N ASN A 171 10.51 3.24 3.45
CA ASN A 171 11.54 4.22 3.71
C ASN A 171 11.46 5.27 2.61
N PHE A 172 10.82 6.41 2.92
CA PHE A 172 10.63 7.50 1.96
C PHE A 172 11.94 8.22 1.60
N ASN A 173 12.98 8.14 2.44
CA ASN A 173 14.29 8.72 2.15
C ASN A 173 15.02 7.86 1.11
N ASP A 174 15.04 6.55 1.32
CA ASP A 174 15.74 5.60 0.45
C ASP A 174 14.86 5.09 -0.70
N ARG A 175 13.57 5.44 -0.71
CA ARG A 175 12.54 5.03 -1.67
C ARG A 175 12.42 3.52 -1.83
N ASN A 176 12.64 2.80 -0.74
CA ASN A 176 12.59 1.34 -0.66
C ASN A 176 11.52 0.89 0.33
N ILE A 177 11.08 -0.36 0.20
CA ILE A 177 10.20 -0.99 1.20
C ILE A 177 11.02 -1.28 2.47
N LYS A 178 10.43 -1.01 3.63
CA LYS A 178 10.88 -1.56 4.91
C LYS A 178 10.35 -2.98 5.01
N THR A 179 11.19 -3.95 4.71
CA THR A 179 10.80 -5.35 4.91
C THR A 179 10.94 -5.69 6.37
N PHE A 180 9.81 -5.89 7.04
CA PHE A 180 9.80 -6.39 8.40
C PHE A 180 10.09 -7.90 8.41
N VAL A 181 11.34 -8.34 8.23
CA VAL A 181 11.66 -9.73 8.59
C VAL A 181 11.59 -9.82 10.11
N PHE A 182 10.43 -10.21 10.65
CA PHE A 182 10.34 -10.65 12.04
C PHE A 182 11.09 -11.99 12.12
N GLU A 183 12.37 -11.93 12.49
CA GLU A 183 12.98 -13.06 13.17
C GLU A 183 12.08 -13.39 14.36
N ARG A 184 11.47 -14.57 14.38
CA ARG A 184 10.91 -15.12 15.62
C ARG A 184 12.07 -15.28 16.60
N LYS A 185 12.40 -14.24 17.35
CA LYS A 185 13.26 -14.37 18.52
C LYS A 185 12.40 -15.02 19.59
N LYS A 186 12.60 -16.33 19.81
CA LYS A 186 12.40 -16.88 21.17
C LYS A 186 13.24 -16.01 22.09
N GLN A 187 12.57 -15.40 23.07
CA GLN A 187 13.15 -14.42 23.97
C GLN A 187 14.34 -15.00 24.74
N THR A 188 15.53 -14.43 24.57
CA THR A 188 16.57 -14.25 25.61
C THR A 188 17.61 -13.23 25.15
N ALA A 189 17.60 -12.05 25.81
CA ALA A 189 18.66 -11.03 25.95
C ALA A 189 19.36 -10.40 24.70
N PRO A 190 19.90 -9.17 24.81
CA PRO A 190 20.09 -8.28 23.67
C PRO A 190 21.54 -8.27 23.17
N GLU A 191 21.75 -8.47 21.85
CA GLU A 191 22.98 -7.98 21.23
C GLU A 191 22.79 -7.62 19.75
N LYS A 192 23.44 -6.51 19.41
CA LYS A 192 23.53 -5.73 18.16
C LYS A 192 23.02 -6.45 16.90
N VAL A 193 21.94 -5.93 16.29
CA VAL A 193 21.41 -6.42 15.02
C VAL A 193 21.74 -5.44 13.91
N SER A 194 22.59 -5.89 12.99
CA SER A 194 22.99 -5.23 11.76
C SER A 194 21.86 -5.29 10.72
N VAL A 195 21.70 -4.20 9.98
CA VAL A 195 20.73 -4.01 8.90
C VAL A 195 20.99 -5.03 7.78
N VAL A 196 20.04 -5.93 7.51
CA VAL A 196 20.08 -6.82 6.34
C VAL A 196 18.92 -6.47 5.41
N GLN A 197 19.28 -5.95 4.23
CA GLN A 197 18.36 -5.60 3.15
C GLN A 197 17.74 -6.87 2.54
N SER A 198 16.41 -6.94 2.49
CA SER A 198 15.72 -8.01 1.77
C SER A 198 15.73 -7.71 0.27
N ASN A 199 16.77 -8.18 -0.39
CA ASN A 199 16.66 -8.41 -1.82
C ASN A 199 15.80 -9.65 -2.02
N ASP A 200 14.82 -9.59 -2.93
CA ASP A 200 14.27 -10.80 -3.55
C ASP A 200 15.46 -11.69 -3.95
N ILE A 201 15.54 -12.89 -3.37
CA ILE A 201 16.68 -13.77 -3.61
C ILE A 201 16.57 -14.33 -5.01
N VAL A 202 17.19 -13.64 -5.97
CA VAL A 202 17.22 -14.07 -7.36
C VAL A 202 18.45 -14.93 -7.57
N TYR A 203 18.26 -16.14 -8.10
CA TYR A 203 19.34 -17.04 -8.47
C TYR A 203 19.58 -17.06 -9.99
N TYR A 204 20.84 -17.13 -10.39
CA TYR A 204 21.28 -17.32 -11.77
C TYR A 204 22.13 -18.58 -11.89
N THR A 205 21.95 -19.35 -12.95
CA THR A 205 22.78 -20.54 -13.22
C THR A 205 23.87 -20.16 -14.22
N VAL A 206 25.14 -20.32 -13.81
CA VAL A 206 26.32 -19.99 -14.62
C VAL A 206 26.32 -20.80 -15.92
N LYS A 207 26.49 -20.11 -17.06
CA LYS A 207 26.63 -20.70 -18.39
C LYS A 207 28.08 -20.60 -18.88
N GLN A 208 28.40 -21.37 -19.92
CA GLN A 208 29.71 -21.32 -20.55
C GLN A 208 29.98 -19.90 -21.08
N GLY A 209 31.15 -19.33 -20.75
CA GLY A 209 31.53 -17.97 -21.14
C GLY A 209 31.09 -16.84 -20.20
N ASP A 210 30.35 -17.15 -19.12
CA ASP A 210 29.96 -16.14 -18.15
C ASP A 210 31.15 -15.65 -17.30
N THR A 211 31.16 -14.35 -17.02
CA THR A 211 32.05 -13.73 -16.03
C THR A 211 31.25 -13.10 -14.90
N LEU A 212 31.87 -12.97 -13.72
CA LEU A 212 31.28 -12.25 -12.59
C LEU A 212 30.83 -10.83 -12.97
N TYR A 213 31.60 -10.17 -13.84
CA TYR A 213 31.31 -8.83 -14.35
C TYR A 213 30.08 -8.79 -15.26
N ALA A 214 29.98 -9.70 -16.22
CA ALA A 214 28.82 -9.78 -17.12
C ALA A 214 27.53 -10.10 -16.35
N ILE A 215 27.60 -11.05 -15.41
CA ILE A 215 26.48 -11.40 -14.54
C ILE A 215 26.07 -10.22 -13.67
N SER A 216 27.03 -9.53 -13.04
CA SER A 216 26.70 -8.41 -12.16
C SER A 216 26.00 -7.27 -12.91
N ARG A 217 26.48 -6.93 -14.12
CA ARG A 217 25.85 -5.92 -14.99
C ARG A 217 24.44 -6.32 -15.41
N LYS A 218 24.24 -7.59 -15.78
CA LYS A 218 22.93 -8.13 -16.21
C LYS A 218 21.86 -8.02 -15.13
N TYR A 219 22.23 -8.22 -13.86
CA TYR A 219 21.31 -8.22 -12.74
C TYR A 219 21.31 -6.92 -11.93
N GLY A 220 22.05 -5.89 -12.37
CA GLY A 220 22.11 -4.59 -11.72
C GLY A 220 22.78 -4.62 -10.34
N THR A 221 23.80 -5.46 -10.16
CA THR A 221 24.61 -5.59 -8.93
C THR A 221 26.09 -5.30 -9.21
N SER A 222 26.90 -5.18 -8.15
CA SER A 222 28.36 -5.03 -8.27
C SER A 222 29.06 -6.37 -8.19
N VAL A 223 30.25 -6.50 -8.77
CA VAL A 223 31.07 -7.73 -8.65
C VAL A 223 31.39 -8.02 -7.19
N ASN A 224 31.65 -7.00 -6.38
CA ASN A 224 31.88 -7.15 -4.94
C ASN A 224 30.65 -7.73 -4.22
N ALA A 225 29.47 -7.17 -4.49
CA ALA A 225 28.22 -7.64 -3.90
C ALA A 225 27.89 -9.06 -4.37
N LEU A 226 28.05 -9.37 -5.66
CA LEU A 226 27.86 -10.71 -6.19
C LEU A 226 28.81 -11.73 -5.55
N CYS A 227 30.06 -11.34 -5.31
CA CYS A 227 31.04 -12.15 -4.60
C CYS A 227 30.63 -12.41 -3.14
N GLN A 228 30.22 -11.36 -2.42
CA GLN A 228 29.76 -11.45 -1.03
C GLN A 228 28.51 -12.34 -0.90
N LEU A 229 27.55 -12.20 -1.82
CA LEU A 229 26.30 -12.99 -1.83
C LEU A 229 26.54 -14.50 -2.05
N ASN A 230 27.69 -14.88 -2.61
CA ASN A 230 27.99 -16.25 -3.03
C ASN A 230 29.23 -16.84 -2.37
N ASN A 231 29.81 -16.14 -1.39
CA ASN A 231 31.09 -16.49 -0.77
C ASN A 231 32.19 -16.77 -1.81
N LEU A 232 32.30 -15.89 -2.82
CA LEU A 232 33.31 -15.94 -3.87
C LEU A 232 34.36 -14.85 -3.66
N LYS A 233 35.58 -15.10 -4.12
CA LYS A 233 36.61 -14.07 -4.31
C LYS A 233 36.54 -13.57 -5.76
N LYS A 234 37.05 -12.36 -6.04
CA LYS A 234 37.14 -11.83 -7.41
C LYS A 234 37.93 -12.73 -8.36
N THR A 235 38.85 -13.52 -7.80
CA THR A 235 39.71 -14.49 -8.48
C THR A 235 39.09 -15.90 -8.54
N SER A 236 37.90 -16.12 -7.98
CA SER A 236 37.26 -17.42 -8.01
C SER A 236 36.77 -17.75 -9.41
N VAL A 237 37.14 -18.94 -9.90
CA VAL A 237 36.67 -19.46 -11.19
C VAL A 237 35.20 -19.86 -11.09
N LEU A 238 34.38 -19.39 -12.02
CA LEU A 238 32.97 -19.75 -12.12
C LEU A 238 32.82 -21.11 -12.80
N LYS A 239 32.22 -22.08 -12.08
CA LYS A 239 31.89 -23.39 -12.65
C LYS A 239 30.53 -23.33 -13.35
N ILE A 240 30.46 -23.85 -14.57
CA ILE A 240 29.23 -23.98 -15.35
C ILE A 240 28.21 -24.81 -14.55
N GLY A 241 26.94 -24.38 -14.55
CA GLY A 241 25.86 -25.03 -13.79
C GLY A 241 25.78 -24.60 -12.32
N ARG A 242 26.75 -23.84 -11.79
CA ARG A 242 26.69 -23.31 -10.43
C ARG A 242 25.56 -22.27 -10.31
N LYS A 243 24.71 -22.41 -9.31
CA LYS A 243 23.73 -21.38 -8.93
C LYS A 243 24.42 -20.26 -8.15
N LEU A 244 24.23 -19.03 -8.60
CA LEU A 244 24.69 -17.80 -7.95
C LEU A 244 23.51 -16.94 -7.55
N ARG A 245 23.51 -16.49 -6.30
CA ARG A 245 22.61 -15.46 -5.80
C ARG A 245 23.02 -14.09 -6.37
N VAL A 246 22.19 -13.51 -7.21
CA VAL A 246 22.46 -12.23 -7.89
C VAL A 246 21.75 -11.03 -7.26
N LYS A 247 20.74 -11.29 -6.41
CA LYS A 247 20.09 -10.32 -5.53
C LYS A 247 19.91 -10.95 -4.15
#